data_AF-A0AAZ3P3K6-F1
#
_entry.id   AF-A0AAZ3P3K6-F1
#
_cell.length_a   1.000
_cell.length_b   1.000
_cell.length_c   1.000
_cell.angle_alpha   90.00
_cell.angle_beta   90.00
_cell.angle_gamma   90.00
#
_symmetry.space_group_name_H-M   'P 1'
#
loop_
_entity.id
_entity.type
_entity.pdbx_description
1 polymer ?
#
loop_
_entity_poly.entity_id
_entity_poly.type
_entity_poly.pdbx_seq_one_letter_code
_entity_poly.pdbx_strand_id
1 'polypeptide(L)'
;SQQQNGVGVSQQQNGVGVSQQQNGVGVSQQQTGVGVSQQQTGVGVSQQQNGVGVSQQQNGVGVSQQQTGVGVSQQQTGNGVGVSQQQNGVGVSQQQNGVGVSQQQNGVGKSQQQNGVGVSQQQTGVGVSQQQHGVGVSQQQNGVGVSQQQTGVGVSQQQNGVGVSQQQNGVGVSQQQNGVGVSQQQNGVGVSQQQNGVGVSQQQTGVGVSQQQTGVGVSQQQNGLGSLKCFFLMLGSQI
;
A
#
# COMPACT_ATOMS: atom_id res chain seq x y z
N SER A 1 31.44 -5.48 2.32
CA SER A 1 32.27 -5.09 3.49
C SER A 1 31.37 -5.03 4.72
N GLN A 2 31.85 -5.50 5.88
CA GLN A 2 31.20 -5.25 7.17
C GLN A 2 31.93 -4.07 7.82
N GLN A 3 31.21 -3.01 8.18
CA GLN A 3 31.76 -1.93 9.02
C GLN A 3 30.84 -1.74 10.23
N GLN A 4 31.44 -1.47 11.38
CA GLN A 4 30.68 -1.28 12.63
C GLN A 4 30.00 0.09 12.66
N ASN A 5 30.69 1.14 12.23
CA ASN A 5 30.15 2.49 12.07
C ASN A 5 30.65 3.08 10.75
N GLY A 6 29.77 3.62 9.90
CA GLY A 6 30.23 4.34 8.71
C GLY A 6 29.30 4.34 7.50
N VAL A 7 29.90 4.60 6.34
CA VAL A 7 29.22 4.58 5.04
C VAL A 7 29.83 3.47 4.19
N GLY A 8 29.05 2.43 3.90
CA GLY A 8 29.43 1.35 3.00
C GLY A 8 28.82 1.55 1.62
N VAL A 9 29.64 1.59 0.56
CA VAL A 9 29.16 1.69 -0.82
C VAL A 9 29.63 0.47 -1.62
N SER A 10 28.69 -0.17 -2.32
CA SER A 10 28.98 -1.21 -3.32
C SER A 10 28.40 -0.81 -4.67
N GLN A 11 29.22 -0.88 -5.72
CA GLN A 11 28.81 -0.61 -7.10
C GLN A 11 29.32 -1.72 -7.99
N GLN A 12 28.46 -2.34 -8.78
CA GLN A 12 28.86 -3.29 -9.83
C GLN A 12 27.97 -3.10 -11.05
N GLN A 13 28.48 -3.45 -12.23
CA GLN A 13 27.66 -3.44 -13.45
C GLN A 13 26.75 -4.67 -13.48
N ASN A 14 27.33 -5.86 -13.27
CA ASN A 14 26.61 -7.12 -13.22
C ASN A 14 27.01 -7.89 -11.96
N GLY A 15 26.04 -8.48 -11.26
CA GLY A 15 26.31 -9.45 -10.19
C GLY A 15 25.54 -9.21 -8.90
N VAL A 16 26.22 -9.44 -7.77
CA VAL A 16 25.62 -9.39 -6.44
C VAL A 16 26.40 -8.42 -5.58
N GLY A 17 25.78 -7.28 -5.24
CA GLY A 17 26.35 -6.27 -4.37
C GLY A 17 25.78 -6.35 -2.95
N VAL A 18 26.62 -6.62 -1.95
CA VAL A 18 26.20 -6.72 -0.54
C VAL A 18 26.88 -5.66 0.33
N SER A 19 26.07 -4.81 0.98
CA SER A 19 26.51 -3.86 2.01
C SER A 19 25.92 -4.24 3.37
N GLN A 20 26.78 -4.48 4.37
CA GLN A 20 26.35 -4.76 5.75
C GLN A 20 26.98 -3.76 6.70
N GLN A 21 26.19 -3.14 7.57
CA GLN A 21 26.70 -2.24 8.61
C GLN A 21 25.94 -2.46 9.92
N GLN A 22 26.58 -2.19 11.06
CA GLN A 22 25.87 -2.12 12.34
C GLN A 22 25.20 -0.74 12.47
N ASN A 23 25.97 0.35 12.44
CA ASN A 23 25.41 1.70 12.43
C ASN A 23 25.88 2.50 11.20
N GLY A 24 24.95 3.15 10.49
CA GLY A 24 25.30 4.12 9.46
C GLY A 24 24.53 3.96 8.15
N VAL A 25 25.20 4.13 7.02
CA VAL A 25 24.56 4.18 5.71
C VAL A 25 25.15 3.10 4.79
N GLY A 26 24.32 2.21 4.27
CA GLY A 26 24.69 1.18 3.30
C GLY A 26 24.06 1.44 1.94
N VAL A 27 24.87 1.70 0.92
CA VAL A 27 24.42 1.93 -0.46
C VAL A 27 24.88 0.79 -1.38
N SER A 28 23.94 0.17 -2.09
CA SER A 28 24.22 -0.79 -3.16
C SER A 28 23.64 -0.29 -4.47
N GLN A 29 24.48 -0.14 -5.50
CA GLN A 29 24.06 0.24 -6.85
C GLN A 29 24.47 -0.86 -7.84
N GLN A 30 23.55 -1.29 -8.69
CA GLN A 30 23.87 -2.22 -9.78
C GLN A 30 23.14 -1.87 -11.07
N GLN A 31 23.69 -2.24 -12.24
CA GLN A 31 22.91 -2.18 -13.48
C GLN A 31 22.05 -3.43 -13.62
N THR A 32 22.64 -4.62 -13.50
CA THR A 32 21.91 -5.89 -13.54
C THR A 32 22.30 -6.79 -12.38
N GLY A 33 21.32 -7.32 -11.65
CA GLY A 33 21.55 -8.37 -10.67
C GLY A 33 20.86 -8.17 -9.34
N VAL A 34 21.56 -8.46 -8.24
CA VAL A 34 20.98 -8.45 -6.89
C VAL A 34 21.74 -7.51 -5.97
N GLY A 35 21.07 -6.50 -5.45
CA GLY A 35 21.61 -5.60 -4.43
C GLY A 35 21.02 -5.92 -3.06
N VAL A 36 21.86 -6.21 -2.06
CA VAL A 36 21.43 -6.44 -0.68
C VAL A 36 22.07 -5.44 0.26
N SER A 37 21.25 -4.68 0.99
CA SER A 37 21.69 -3.80 2.08
C SER A 37 21.11 -4.28 3.40
N GLN A 38 21.96 -4.56 4.39
CA GLN A 38 21.53 -4.91 5.75
C GLN A 38 22.12 -3.94 6.75
N GLN A 39 21.30 -3.34 7.60
CA GLN A 39 21.76 -2.42 8.65
C GLN A 39 21.08 -2.72 9.98
N GLN A 40 21.79 -2.55 11.10
CA GLN A 40 21.17 -2.61 12.42
C GLN A 40 20.47 -1.27 12.73
N THR A 41 21.20 -0.16 12.60
CA THR A 41 20.65 1.19 12.76
C THR A 41 21.12 2.08 11.63
N GLY A 42 20.20 2.75 10.94
CA GLY A 42 20.55 3.80 9.98
C GLY A 42 19.81 3.70 8.66
N VAL A 43 20.52 3.87 7.54
CA VAL A 43 19.90 4.00 6.21
C VAL A 43 20.46 2.98 5.23
N GLY A 44 19.61 2.09 4.71
CA GLY A 44 19.94 1.17 3.63
C GLY A 44 19.34 1.62 2.31
N VAL A 45 20.16 1.86 1.29
CA VAL A 45 19.70 2.23 -0.06
C VAL A 45 20.14 1.17 -1.06
N SER A 46 19.19 0.60 -1.81
CA SER A 46 19.47 -0.25 -2.97
C SER A 46 18.91 0.41 -4.24
N GLN A 47 19.75 0.59 -5.26
CA GLN A 47 19.36 1.11 -6.57
C GLN A 47 19.75 0.12 -7.65
N GLN A 48 18.83 -0.29 -8.52
CA GLN A 48 19.17 -1.16 -9.66
C GLN A 48 18.44 -0.72 -10.93
N GLN A 49 19.00 -1.00 -12.11
CA GLN A 49 18.23 -0.90 -13.36
C GLN A 49 17.38 -2.15 -13.55
N ASN A 50 18.00 -3.33 -13.52
CA ASN A 50 17.31 -4.60 -13.71
C ASN A 50 17.68 -5.59 -12.58
N GLY A 51 16.67 -6.10 -11.87
CA GLY A 51 16.87 -7.24 -10.97
C GLY A 51 16.21 -7.08 -9.61
N VAL A 52 16.91 -7.43 -8.54
CA VAL A 52 16.32 -7.54 -7.20
C VAL A 52 17.08 -6.68 -6.21
N GLY A 53 16.39 -5.70 -5.61
CA GLY A 53 16.89 -4.91 -4.49
C GLY A 53 16.28 -5.40 -3.18
N VAL A 54 17.12 -5.74 -2.19
CA VAL A 54 16.68 -6.12 -0.85
C VAL A 54 17.32 -5.19 0.17
N SER A 55 16.50 -4.49 0.95
CA SER A 55 16.92 -3.66 2.07
C SER A 55 16.34 -4.23 3.37
N GLN A 56 17.19 -4.67 4.30
CA GLN A 56 16.78 -5.16 5.62
C GLN A 56 17.33 -4.26 6.71
N GLN A 57 16.49 -3.76 7.60
CA GLN A 57 16.94 -2.91 8.73
C GLN A 57 16.32 -3.38 10.05
N GLN A 58 16.99 -3.15 11.18
CA GLN A 58 16.32 -3.21 12.49
C GLN A 58 15.67 -1.85 12.76
N ASN A 59 16.46 -0.78 12.87
CA ASN A 59 15.99 0.60 13.05
C ASN A 59 16.42 1.50 11.89
N GLY A 60 15.53 2.39 11.44
CA GLY A 60 15.87 3.47 10.52
C GLY A 60 15.14 3.43 9.18
N VAL A 61 15.83 3.68 8.07
CA VAL A 61 15.21 3.87 6.74
C VAL A 61 15.75 2.88 5.71
N GLY A 62 14.86 2.10 5.11
CA GLY A 62 15.16 1.26 3.96
C GLY A 62 14.61 1.89 2.69
N VAL A 63 15.44 2.09 1.67
CA VAL A 63 15.01 2.56 0.35
C VAL A 63 15.45 1.54 -0.70
N SER A 64 14.53 1.19 -1.59
CA SER A 64 14.78 0.37 -2.78
C SER A 64 14.23 1.08 -4.01
N GLN A 65 15.06 1.29 -5.02
CA GLN A 65 14.68 1.90 -6.30
C GLN A 65 15.07 0.96 -7.43
N GLN A 66 14.14 0.62 -8.33
CA GLN A 66 14.44 -0.22 -9.49
C GLN A 66 13.75 0.31 -10.75
N GLN A 67 14.34 0.13 -11.93
CA GLN A 67 13.59 0.34 -13.17
C GLN A 67 12.73 -0.90 -13.48
N THR A 68 13.34 -2.08 -13.49
CA THR A 68 12.65 -3.35 -13.73
C THR A 68 13.02 -4.37 -12.68
N GLY A 69 12.03 -5.00 -12.03
CA GLY A 69 12.24 -6.18 -11.21
C GLY A 69 11.54 -6.13 -9.86
N VAL A 70 12.26 -6.48 -8.79
CA VAL A 70 11.66 -6.67 -7.46
C VAL A 70 12.40 -5.86 -6.41
N GLY A 71 11.67 -4.97 -5.74
CA GLY A 71 12.15 -4.24 -4.55
C GLY A 71 11.54 -4.83 -3.29
N VAL A 72 12.38 -5.25 -2.34
CA VAL A 72 11.96 -5.74 -1.04
C VAL A 72 12.58 -4.89 0.06
N SER A 73 11.73 -4.30 0.91
CA SER A 73 12.12 -3.62 2.13
C SER A 73 11.55 -4.37 3.33
N GLN A 74 12.40 -4.79 4.25
CA GLN A 74 12.00 -5.44 5.50
C GLN A 74 12.55 -4.69 6.70
N GLN A 75 11.70 -4.48 7.71
CA GLN A 75 12.15 -4.07 9.03
C GLN A 75 11.65 -4.98 10.13
N GLN A 76 12.61 -5.44 10.95
CA GLN A 76 12.40 -6.51 11.91
C GLN A 76 12.08 -6.02 13.31
N THR A 77 12.64 -4.90 13.78
CA THR A 77 12.49 -4.44 15.18
C THR A 77 12.75 -2.94 15.31
N GLY A 78 11.71 -2.13 15.53
CA GLY A 78 11.87 -0.69 15.70
C GLY A 78 10.79 0.13 15.04
N ASN A 79 10.91 1.45 15.14
CA ASN A 79 10.18 2.40 14.30
C ASN A 79 11.06 2.73 13.09
N GLY A 80 10.52 2.60 11.89
CA GLY A 80 11.26 3.00 10.70
C GLY A 80 10.42 3.21 9.47
N VAL A 81 11.11 3.52 8.37
CA VAL A 81 10.48 3.85 7.09
C VAL A 81 11.04 2.95 6.01
N GLY A 82 10.18 2.16 5.38
CA GLY A 82 10.51 1.33 4.22
C GLY A 82 9.91 1.91 2.96
N VAL A 83 10.73 2.35 2.01
CA VAL A 83 10.31 2.91 0.72
C VAL A 83 10.73 1.98 -0.42
N SER A 84 9.79 1.61 -1.28
CA SER A 84 10.05 0.94 -2.55
C SER A 84 9.51 1.77 -3.72
N GLN A 85 10.35 2.02 -4.72
CA GLN A 85 9.99 2.72 -5.95
C GLN A 85 10.37 1.87 -7.15
N GLN A 86 9.44 1.57 -8.06
CA GLN A 86 9.74 0.79 -9.26
C GLN A 86 9.05 1.37 -10.49
N GLN A 87 9.67 1.27 -11.67
CA GLN A 87 8.95 1.57 -12.92
C GLN A 87 8.11 0.37 -13.36
N ASN A 88 8.70 -0.82 -13.40
CA ASN A 88 8.02 -2.06 -13.76
C ASN A 88 8.39 -3.17 -12.76
N GLY A 89 7.39 -3.75 -12.09
CA GLY A 89 7.60 -4.97 -11.31
C GLY A 89 6.90 -5.01 -9.96
N VAL A 90 7.60 -5.50 -8.94
CA VAL A 90 6.99 -5.82 -7.64
C VAL A 90 7.71 -5.09 -6.51
N GLY A 91 6.98 -4.26 -5.78
CA GLY A 91 7.41 -3.64 -4.53
C GLY A 91 6.80 -4.35 -3.33
N VAL A 92 7.62 -4.80 -2.38
CA VAL A 92 7.18 -5.39 -1.12
C VAL A 92 7.80 -4.64 0.05
N SER A 93 6.96 -4.16 0.96
CA SER A 93 7.37 -3.56 2.23
C SER A 93 6.75 -4.32 3.40
N GLN A 94 7.57 -4.80 4.32
CA GLN A 94 7.15 -5.45 5.57
C GLN A 94 7.80 -4.73 6.75
N GLN A 95 7.02 -4.28 7.73
CA GLN A 95 7.55 -3.65 8.94
C GLN A 95 6.75 -4.08 10.17
N GLN A 96 7.40 -4.16 11.33
CA GLN A 96 6.67 -4.32 12.59
C GLN A 96 6.04 -3.00 13.04
N ASN A 97 6.84 -1.94 13.21
CA ASN A 97 6.33 -0.60 13.51
C ASN A 97 6.88 0.42 12.50
N GLY A 98 6.03 1.33 12.03
CA GLY A 98 6.45 2.48 11.25
C GLY A 98 5.69 2.68 9.96
N VAL A 99 6.39 3.10 8.91
CA VAL A 99 5.78 3.54 7.64
C VAL A 99 6.33 2.73 6.47
N GLY A 100 5.45 2.00 5.79
CA GLY A 100 5.75 1.35 4.51
C GLY A 100 5.19 2.17 3.35
N VAL A 101 6.02 2.56 2.38
CA VAL A 101 5.61 3.23 1.15
C VAL A 101 6.05 2.43 -0.06
N SER A 102 5.10 2.15 -0.96
CA SER A 102 5.35 1.47 -2.23
C SER A 102 4.79 2.30 -3.38
N GLN A 103 5.65 2.77 -4.27
CA GLN A 103 5.27 3.53 -5.47
C GLN A 103 5.67 2.76 -6.72
N GLN A 104 4.75 2.54 -7.65
CA GLN A 104 5.08 1.87 -8.91
C GLN A 104 4.40 2.53 -10.09
N GLN A 105 5.02 2.48 -11.27
CA GLN A 105 4.35 2.84 -12.51
C GLN A 105 3.51 1.67 -13.03
N ASN A 106 4.11 0.50 -13.25
CA ASN A 106 3.40 -0.72 -13.63
C ASN A 106 3.78 -1.87 -12.70
N GLY A 107 2.78 -2.51 -12.08
CA GLY A 107 2.98 -3.79 -11.42
C GLY A 107 2.27 -3.96 -10.09
N VAL A 108 2.94 -4.52 -9.09
CA VAL A 108 2.32 -4.96 -7.84
C VAL A 108 3.02 -4.33 -6.64
N GLY A 109 2.29 -3.53 -5.87
CA GLY A 109 2.72 -3.05 -4.57
C GLY A 109 2.09 -3.85 -3.44
N LYS A 110 2.91 -4.35 -2.49
CA LYS A 110 2.44 -4.98 -1.25
C LYS A 110 3.07 -4.31 -0.04
N SER A 111 2.24 -3.89 0.90
CA SER A 111 2.65 -3.31 2.17
C SER A 111 2.00 -4.08 3.33
N GLN A 112 2.80 -4.64 4.22
CA GLN A 112 2.34 -5.34 5.42
C GLN A 112 2.94 -4.67 6.66
N GLN A 113 2.12 -4.29 7.64
CA GLN A 113 2.61 -3.74 8.89
C GLN A 113 1.86 -4.33 10.10
N GLN A 114 2.53 -4.44 11.25
CA GLN A 114 1.80 -4.70 12.50
C GLN A 114 1.21 -3.40 13.04
N ASN A 115 2.03 -2.38 13.27
CA ASN A 115 1.57 -1.06 13.72
C ASN A 115 2.12 0.05 12.81
N GLY A 116 1.25 0.91 12.30
CA GLY A 116 1.68 2.14 11.63
C GLY A 116 0.95 2.41 10.33
N VAL A 117 1.68 2.86 9.30
CA VAL A 117 1.09 3.40 8.07
C VAL A 117 1.63 2.66 6.85
N GLY A 118 0.74 2.05 6.06
CA GLY A 118 1.05 1.44 4.79
C GLY A 118 0.48 2.26 3.63
N VAL A 119 1.31 2.82 2.77
CA VAL A 119 0.91 3.57 1.57
C VAL A 119 1.33 2.81 0.32
N SER A 120 0.40 2.62 -0.60
CA SER A 120 0.64 2.02 -1.92
C SER A 120 0.11 2.96 -3.01
N GLN A 121 0.96 3.38 -3.93
CA GLN A 121 0.59 4.21 -5.09
C GLN A 121 0.99 3.50 -6.38
N GLN A 122 0.08 3.38 -7.35
CA GLN A 122 0.39 2.78 -8.64
C GLN A 122 -0.28 3.54 -9.79
N GLN A 123 0.37 3.61 -10.97
CA GLN A 123 -0.34 4.04 -12.18
C GLN A 123 -1.15 2.87 -12.75
N THR A 124 -0.53 1.71 -12.94
CA THR A 124 -1.20 0.51 -13.44
C THR A 124 -0.86 -0.70 -12.58
N GLY A 125 -1.87 -1.44 -12.12
CA GLY A 125 -1.67 -2.77 -11.54
C GLY A 125 -2.39 -2.97 -10.21
N VAL A 126 -1.70 -3.56 -9.23
CA VAL A 126 -2.34 -4.02 -7.99
C VAL A 126 -1.63 -3.47 -6.76
N GLY A 127 -2.34 -2.74 -5.92
CA GLY A 127 -1.89 -2.31 -4.60
C GLY A 127 -2.56 -3.12 -3.50
N VAL A 128 -1.78 -3.69 -2.58
CA VAL A 128 -2.30 -4.39 -1.39
C VAL A 128 -1.66 -3.82 -0.13
N SER A 129 -2.47 -3.35 0.80
CA SER A 129 -2.05 -2.89 2.13
C SER A 129 -2.73 -3.72 3.21
N GLN A 130 -1.96 -4.39 4.07
CA GLN A 130 -2.45 -5.16 5.21
C GLN A 130 -1.86 -4.60 6.51
N GLN A 131 -2.69 -4.28 7.51
CA GLN A 131 -2.20 -3.82 8.80
C GLN A 131 -2.95 -4.47 9.96
N GLN A 132 -2.29 -4.65 11.11
CA GLN A 132 -3.01 -5.01 12.34
C GLN A 132 -3.57 -3.75 13.00
N HIS A 133 -2.73 -2.73 13.22
CA HIS A 133 -3.14 -1.44 13.78
C HIS A 133 -2.61 -0.29 12.94
N GLY A 134 -3.48 0.63 12.54
CA GLY A 134 -3.07 1.91 11.95
C GLY A 134 -3.77 2.26 10.66
N VAL A 135 -3.02 2.75 9.67
CA VAL A 135 -3.60 3.36 8.46
C VAL A 135 -3.08 2.70 7.20
N GLY A 136 -3.98 2.10 6.42
CA GLY A 136 -3.70 1.64 5.07
C GLY A 136 -4.23 2.63 4.03
N VAL A 137 -3.38 3.10 3.13
CA VAL A 137 -3.77 3.93 1.97
C VAL A 137 -3.35 3.24 0.68
N SER A 138 -4.28 3.12 -0.26
CA SER A 138 -4.04 2.60 -1.60
C SER A 138 -4.58 3.59 -2.64
N GLN A 139 -3.72 4.08 -3.53
CA GLN A 139 -4.08 4.97 -4.64
C GLN A 139 -3.70 4.33 -5.96
N GLN A 140 -4.61 4.25 -6.93
CA GLN A 140 -4.31 3.70 -8.25
C GLN A 140 -4.98 4.52 -9.36
N GLN A 141 -4.33 4.65 -10.52
CA GLN A 141 -5.01 5.17 -11.71
C GLN A 141 -5.79 4.05 -12.42
N ASN A 142 -5.15 2.91 -12.70
CA ASN A 142 -5.79 1.76 -13.34
C ASN A 142 -5.46 0.48 -12.58
N GLY A 143 -6.47 -0.22 -12.07
CA GLY A 143 -6.29 -1.57 -11.54
C GLY A 143 -7.01 -1.84 -10.22
N VAL A 144 -6.33 -2.53 -9.29
CA VAL A 144 -6.97 -3.07 -8.09
C VAL A 144 -6.27 -2.59 -6.83
N GLY A 145 -7.00 -1.89 -5.96
CA GLY A 145 -6.55 -1.53 -4.61
C GLY A 145 -7.24 -2.39 -3.56
N VAL A 146 -6.46 -3.03 -2.69
CA VAL A 146 -6.98 -3.82 -1.55
C VAL A 146 -6.37 -3.31 -0.26
N SER A 147 -7.22 -2.93 0.70
CA SER A 147 -6.82 -2.52 2.04
C SER A 147 -7.50 -3.41 3.08
N GLN A 148 -6.71 -4.11 3.90
CA GLN A 148 -7.20 -4.95 5.00
C GLN A 148 -6.62 -4.43 6.32
N GLN A 149 -7.46 -4.21 7.33
CA GLN A 149 -7.00 -3.79 8.66
C GLN A 149 -7.76 -4.54 9.76
N GLN A 150 -7.10 -4.86 10.87
CA GLN A 150 -7.82 -5.30 12.07
C GLN A 150 -8.37 -4.08 12.83
N THR A 151 -7.52 -3.09 13.10
CA THR A 151 -7.91 -1.86 13.78
C THR A 151 -7.36 -0.63 13.05
N GLY A 152 -8.21 0.33 12.71
CA GLY A 152 -7.77 1.64 12.22
C GLY A 152 -8.48 2.12 10.97
N VAL A 153 -7.73 2.68 10.01
CA VAL A 153 -8.31 3.36 8.85
C VAL A 153 -7.80 2.76 7.54
N GLY A 154 -8.71 2.30 6.69
CA GLY A 154 -8.41 1.88 5.33
C GLY A 154 -8.94 2.91 4.32
N VAL A 155 -8.08 3.42 3.44
CA VAL A 155 -8.46 4.33 2.35
C VAL A 155 -8.05 3.76 1.01
N SER A 156 -9.00 3.63 0.10
CA SER A 156 -8.78 3.17 -1.27
C SER A 156 -9.30 4.22 -2.26
N GLN A 157 -8.42 4.77 -3.09
CA GLN A 157 -8.77 5.74 -4.14
C GLN A 157 -8.39 5.17 -5.50
N GLN A 158 -9.31 5.14 -6.46
CA GLN A 158 -9.02 4.65 -7.82
C GLN A 158 -9.66 5.54 -8.89
N GLN A 159 -8.99 5.73 -10.02
CA GLN A 159 -9.63 6.34 -11.19
C GLN A 159 -10.41 5.28 -11.98
N ASN A 160 -9.76 4.20 -12.39
CA ASN A 160 -10.40 3.08 -13.10
C ASN A 160 -10.05 1.75 -12.41
N GLY A 161 -11.06 0.99 -11.99
CA GLY A 161 -10.87 -0.39 -11.54
C GLY A 161 -11.60 -0.75 -10.26
N VAL A 162 -10.95 -1.49 -9.37
CA VAL A 162 -11.60 -2.10 -8.20
C VAL A 162 -10.91 -1.69 -6.90
N GLY A 163 -11.67 -1.06 -6.00
CA GLY A 163 -11.24 -0.79 -4.63
C GLY A 163 -11.92 -1.72 -3.64
N VAL A 164 -11.16 -2.42 -2.80
CA VAL A 164 -11.67 -3.27 -1.72
C VAL A 164 -11.09 -2.82 -0.39
N SER A 165 -11.95 -2.53 0.57
CA SER A 165 -11.59 -2.15 1.93
C SER A 165 -12.27 -3.09 2.93
N GLN A 166 -11.49 -3.85 3.71
CA GLN A 166 -11.97 -4.76 4.75
C GLN A 166 -11.42 -4.35 6.11
N GLN A 167 -12.28 -4.16 7.11
CA GLN A 167 -11.84 -3.78 8.46
C GLN A 167 -12.60 -4.56 9.52
N GLN A 168 -11.94 -4.92 10.63
CA GLN A 168 -12.66 -5.43 11.81
C GLN A 168 -13.16 -4.28 12.67
N ASN A 169 -12.29 -3.34 13.06
CA ASN A 169 -12.64 -2.16 13.85
C ASN A 169 -12.09 -0.89 13.19
N GLY A 170 -12.95 0.07 12.85
CA GLY A 170 -12.50 1.41 12.45
C GLY A 170 -13.20 1.97 11.22
N VAL A 171 -12.45 2.63 10.33
CA VAL A 171 -13.02 3.42 9.23
C VAL A 171 -12.51 2.93 7.88
N GLY A 172 -13.43 2.51 7.01
CA GLY A 172 -13.14 2.22 5.61
C GLY A 172 -13.64 3.32 4.69
N VAL A 173 -12.78 3.87 3.85
CA VAL A 173 -13.13 4.87 2.82
C VAL A 173 -12.73 4.36 1.44
N SER A 174 -13.68 4.34 0.52
CA SER A 174 -13.48 3.91 -0.87
C SER A 174 -13.99 5.01 -1.82
N GLN A 175 -13.09 5.59 -2.63
CA GLN A 175 -13.44 6.59 -3.65
C GLN A 175 -13.06 6.07 -5.03
N GLN A 176 -13.99 6.09 -5.99
CA GLN A 176 -13.73 5.63 -7.37
C GLN A 176 -14.36 6.59 -8.39
N GLN A 177 -13.67 6.81 -9.51
CA GLN A 177 -14.28 7.49 -10.66
C GLN A 177 -15.03 6.49 -11.55
N ASN A 178 -14.37 5.44 -12.03
CA ASN A 178 -14.97 4.37 -12.82
C ASN A 178 -14.64 3.00 -12.23
N GLY A 179 -15.66 2.22 -11.85
CA GLY A 179 -15.47 0.81 -11.50
C GLY A 179 -16.20 0.34 -10.25
N VAL A 180 -15.55 -0.49 -9.43
CA VAL A 180 -16.21 -1.21 -8.33
C VAL A 180 -15.56 -0.89 -6.99
N GLY A 181 -16.34 -0.31 -6.07
CA GLY A 181 -15.96 -0.14 -4.66
C GLY A 181 -16.63 -1.18 -3.77
N VAL A 182 -15.86 -1.90 -2.95
CA VAL A 182 -16.36 -2.83 -1.94
C VAL A 182 -15.81 -2.45 -0.57
N SER A 183 -16.71 -2.26 0.40
CA SER A 183 -16.36 -1.93 1.78
C SER A 183 -17.04 -2.91 2.74
N GLN A 184 -16.25 -3.69 3.49
CA GLN A 184 -16.75 -4.61 4.51
C GLN A 184 -16.21 -4.22 5.88
N GLN A 185 -17.08 -4.06 6.87
CA GLN A 185 -16.68 -3.73 8.24
C GLN A 185 -17.44 -4.58 9.27
N GLN A 186 -16.76 -5.00 10.33
CA GLN A 186 -17.45 -5.59 11.49
C GLN A 186 -17.96 -4.49 12.42
N ASN A 187 -17.08 -3.61 12.90
CA ASN A 187 -17.43 -2.48 13.75
C ASN A 187 -16.85 -1.18 13.20
N GLY A 188 -17.68 -0.20 12.89
CA GLY A 188 -17.21 1.17 12.62
C GLY A 188 -17.92 1.87 11.46
N VAL A 189 -17.17 2.60 10.64
CA VAL A 189 -17.73 3.50 9.63
C VAL A 189 -17.24 3.11 8.23
N GLY A 190 -18.16 2.79 7.33
CA GLY A 190 -17.88 2.60 5.92
C GLY A 190 -18.35 3.80 5.09
N VAL A 191 -17.48 4.38 4.28
CA VAL A 191 -17.82 5.44 3.31
C VAL A 191 -17.42 5.02 1.91
N SER A 192 -18.37 5.03 0.99
CA SER A 192 -18.11 4.74 -0.42
C SER A 192 -18.62 5.89 -1.30
N GLN A 193 -17.76 6.45 -2.16
CA GLN A 193 -18.11 7.47 -3.15
C GLN A 193 -17.74 6.99 -4.55
N GLN A 194 -18.68 7.00 -5.49
CA GLN A 194 -18.47 6.56 -6.87
C GLN A 194 -19.00 7.60 -7.86
N GLN A 195 -18.28 7.86 -8.95
CA GLN A 195 -18.85 8.65 -10.06
C GLN A 195 -19.61 7.75 -11.04
N ASN A 196 -18.98 6.69 -11.55
CA ASN A 196 -19.57 5.71 -12.45
C ASN A 196 -19.23 4.29 -11.98
N GLY A 197 -20.23 3.48 -11.61
CA GLY A 197 -20.01 2.04 -11.39
C GLY A 197 -20.76 1.44 -10.21
N VAL A 198 -20.16 0.46 -9.53
CA VAL A 198 -20.86 -0.35 -8.52
C VAL A 198 -20.24 -0.15 -7.15
N GLY A 199 -21.07 0.13 -6.15
CA GLY A 199 -20.65 0.29 -4.76
C GLY A 199 -21.34 -0.74 -3.90
N VAL A 200 -20.57 -1.52 -3.13
CA VAL A 200 -21.09 -2.49 -2.17
C VAL A 200 -20.54 -2.18 -0.79
N SER A 201 -21.44 -1.99 0.18
CA SER A 201 -21.07 -1.79 1.57
C SER A 201 -21.77 -2.82 2.46
N GLN A 202 -21.01 -3.55 3.27
CA GLN A 202 -21.54 -4.48 4.28
C GLN A 202 -21.01 -4.10 5.66
N GLN A 203 -21.89 -3.99 6.65
CA GLN A 203 -21.53 -3.61 8.02
C GLN A 203 -22.25 -4.54 9.01
N GLN A 204 -21.56 -5.08 10.01
CA GLN A 204 -22.23 -5.75 11.12
C GLN A 204 -22.76 -4.73 12.13
N THR A 205 -21.90 -3.83 12.60
CA THR A 205 -22.19 -2.79 13.59
C THR A 205 -21.58 -1.45 13.16
N GLY A 206 -22.36 -0.37 13.19
CA GLY A 206 -21.88 0.99 12.89
C GLY A 206 -22.58 1.67 11.69
N VAL A 207 -21.90 2.61 11.03
CA VAL A 207 -22.51 3.55 10.07
C VAL A 207 -21.99 3.32 8.66
N GLY A 208 -22.90 3.20 7.69
CA GLY A 208 -22.57 3.08 6.27
C GLY A 208 -23.07 4.28 5.48
N VAL A 209 -22.19 4.92 4.72
CA VAL A 209 -22.52 6.00 3.79
C VAL A 209 -22.12 5.59 2.38
N SER A 210 -23.03 5.73 1.42
CA SER A 210 -22.74 5.49 0.01
C SER A 210 -23.30 6.63 -0.83
N GLN A 211 -22.47 7.22 -1.67
CA GLN A 211 -22.85 8.23 -2.65
C GLN A 211 -22.44 7.79 -4.04
N GLN A 212 -23.34 7.92 -5.00
CA GLN A 212 -23.09 7.60 -6.40
C GLN A 212 -23.66 8.68 -7.31
N GLN A 213 -22.91 9.08 -8.35
CA GLN A 213 -23.43 9.96 -9.40
C GLN A 213 -24.17 9.14 -10.47
N THR A 214 -23.55 8.07 -10.97
CA THR A 214 -24.17 7.07 -11.85
C THR A 214 -23.74 5.65 -11.45
N GLY A 215 -24.66 4.69 -11.56
CA GLY A 215 -24.40 3.29 -11.25
C GLY A 215 -25.28 2.69 -10.16
N VAL A 216 -24.81 1.59 -9.55
CA VAL A 216 -25.59 0.79 -8.59
C VAL A 216 -24.91 0.77 -7.22
N GLY A 217 -25.65 1.17 -6.19
CA GLY A 217 -25.25 1.06 -4.79
C GLY A 217 -26.02 -0.03 -4.05
N VAL A 218 -25.30 -0.89 -3.31
CA VAL A 218 -25.87 -1.89 -2.40
C VAL A 218 -25.30 -1.68 -1.00
N SER A 219 -26.17 -1.56 -0.01
CA SER A 219 -25.80 -1.45 1.40
C SER A 219 -26.54 -2.47 2.25
N GLN A 220 -25.81 -3.26 3.04
CA GLN A 220 -26.37 -4.16 4.05
C GLN A 220 -25.84 -3.79 5.44
N GLN A 221 -26.73 -3.71 6.42
CA GLN A 221 -26.39 -3.46 7.82
C GLN A 221 -27.17 -4.40 8.74
N GLN A 222 -26.48 -5.03 9.71
CA GLN A 222 -27.13 -5.92 10.68
C GLN A 222 -27.57 -5.18 11.97
N ASN A 223 -26.77 -4.24 12.52
CA ASN A 223 -27.05 -3.59 13.83
C ASN A 223 -26.52 -2.13 13.93
N GLY A 224 -27.04 -1.15 13.17
CA GLY A 224 -26.53 0.24 13.16
C GLY A 224 -27.60 1.34 13.10
N LEU A 225 -27.27 2.54 13.59
CA LEU A 225 -28.08 3.76 13.45
C LEU A 225 -27.72 4.45 12.12
N GLY A 226 -28.67 4.51 11.19
CA GLY A 226 -28.60 5.39 10.02
C GLY A 226 -28.20 4.71 8.71
N SER A 227 -29.16 4.03 8.06
CA SER A 227 -29.11 3.89 6.60
C SER A 227 -29.66 5.19 6.00
N LEU A 228 -28.77 6.15 5.71
CA LEU A 228 -29.16 7.30 4.89
C LEU A 228 -29.25 6.81 3.43
N LYS A 229 -30.40 6.25 3.06
CA LYS A 229 -30.73 5.87 1.68
C LYS A 229 -30.88 7.14 0.83
N CYS A 230 -29.78 7.62 0.22
CA CYS A 230 -29.89 8.50 -0.94
C CYS A 230 -29.95 7.61 -2.20
N PHE A 231 -31.15 7.22 -2.58
CA PHE A 231 -31.42 6.61 -3.88
C PHE A 231 -31.51 7.75 -4.91
N PHE A 232 -30.40 8.09 -5.58
CA PHE A 232 -30.44 8.98 -6.75
C PHE A 232 -30.42 8.10 -8.00
N LEU A 233 -31.61 7.77 -8.49
CA LEU A 233 -31.78 7.09 -9.77
C LEU A 233 -31.94 8.18 -10.85
N MET A 234 -30.83 8.81 -11.24
CA MET A 234 -30.80 9.68 -12.42
C MET A 234 -30.84 8.81 -13.68
N LEU A 235 -32.03 8.34 -14.05
CA LEU A 235 -32.34 8.03 -15.45
C LEU A 235 -32.43 9.37 -16.20
N GLY A 236 -31.30 9.88 -16.68
CA GLY A 236 -31.29 11.04 -17.55
C GLY A 236 -31.66 10.66 -18.98
N SER A 237 -32.79 11.19 -19.45
CA SER A 237 -33.27 11.32 -20.85
C SER A 237 -34.27 10.29 -21.36
N GLN A 238 -35.49 10.34 -20.83
CA GLN A 238 -36.70 10.74 -21.59
C GLN A 238 -37.67 11.43 -20.60
N ILE A 239 -38.07 12.67 -20.95
CA ILE A 239 -38.83 13.71 -20.21
C ILE A 239 -37.97 14.67 -19.39
#